data_AF-A0A933MQ77-F1
#
_entry.id   AF-A0A933MQ77-F1
#
_cell.length_a   1.000
_cell.length_b   1.000
_cell.length_c   1.000
_cell.angle_alpha   90.00
_cell.angle_beta   90.00
_cell.angle_gamma   90.00
#
_symmetry.space_group_name_H-M   'P 1'
#
loop_
_entity.id
_entity.type
_entity.pdbx_description
1 polymer ?
#
loop_
_entity_poly.entity_id
_entity_poly.type
_entity_poly.pdbx_seq_one_letter_code
_entity_poly.pdbx_strand_id
1 'polypeptide(L)'
;SIGVIGIRFSDKGKGEGEEGEEGREGEEGKEGKGRGEDEVVGMVVAREGLTLLTVTANGYGKRTNITEYRNQARGGSGVIDIKTTEKNGEVVAIREVSDDSEVIIMTESGKMIRCRAKDISVIGRNTQGVRLIKLKDKDRVTAIAEVGGTEEL
;
A
#
# COMPACT_ATOMS: atom_id res chain seq x y z
N SER A 1 -6.54 -1.79 -21.84
CA SER A 1 -6.19 -3.15 -21.34
C SER A 1 -6.49 -3.22 -19.87
N ILE A 2 -7.20 -4.25 -19.38
CA ILE A 2 -7.44 -4.41 -17.94
C ILE A 2 -6.20 -5.05 -17.32
N GLY A 3 -5.44 -4.27 -16.55
CA GLY A 3 -4.32 -4.77 -15.76
C GLY A 3 -4.82 -5.28 -14.40
N VAL A 4 -4.15 -6.26 -13.81
CA VAL A 4 -4.38 -6.66 -12.42
C VAL A 4 -3.13 -6.34 -11.64
N ILE A 5 -3.25 -5.56 -10.57
CA ILE A 5 -2.16 -5.29 -9.65
C ILE A 5 -2.39 -6.17 -8.42
N GLY A 6 -1.54 -7.18 -8.27
CA GLY A 6 -1.38 -7.92 -7.03
C GLY A 6 -0.13 -7.43 -6.33
N ILE A 7 -0.24 -7.03 -5.07
CA ILE A 7 0.91 -6.61 -4.29
C ILE A 7 1.21 -7.68 -3.25
N ARG A 8 2.45 -8.18 -3.28
CA ARG A 8 2.98 -9.11 -2.28
C ARG A 8 3.76 -8.34 -1.24
N PHE A 9 3.61 -8.73 0.02
CA PHE A 9 4.40 -8.19 1.12
C PHE A 9 4.91 -9.30 2.01
N SER A 10 6.12 -9.08 2.54
CA SER A 10 6.78 -9.96 3.49
C SER A 10 6.30 -9.60 4.90
N ASP A 11 5.76 -10.57 5.64
CA ASP A 11 5.63 -10.45 7.10
C ASP A 11 7.06 -10.44 7.68
N LYS A 12 7.52 -9.27 8.15
CA LYS A 12 8.79 -9.14 8.84
C LYS A 12 8.57 -8.77 10.30
N GLY A 13 7.94 -9.67 11.03
CA GLY A 13 8.13 -9.77 12.47
C GLY A 13 9.55 -10.25 12.83
N LYS A 14 10.44 -9.29 13.17
CA LYS A 14 11.79 -9.42 13.79
C LYS A 14 12.99 -9.52 12.84
N GLY A 15 13.99 -8.66 13.11
CA GLY A 15 15.40 -8.99 12.89
C GLY A 15 16.21 -7.98 12.08
N GLU A 16 16.88 -7.10 12.82
CA GLU A 16 18.26 -6.60 12.63
C GLU A 16 18.57 -5.74 11.40
N GLY A 17 19.11 -4.56 11.70
CA GLY A 17 19.54 -3.58 10.73
C GLY A 17 20.81 -4.01 10.00
N GLU A 18 20.91 -3.58 8.75
CA GLU A 18 22.16 -3.48 8.04
C GLU A 18 22.25 -2.07 7.43
N GLU A 19 23.27 -1.33 7.87
CA GLU A 19 23.78 -0.12 7.26
C GLU A 19 24.56 -0.47 5.97
N GLY A 20 24.68 0.50 5.06
CA GLY A 20 25.56 0.46 3.87
C GLY A 20 24.78 0.60 2.56
N GLU A 21 25.20 1.32 1.52
CA GLU A 21 26.36 2.18 1.25
C GLU A 21 25.97 2.98 -0.02
N GLU A 22 26.48 4.20 -0.20
CA GLU A 22 26.25 4.97 -1.43
C GLU A 22 26.97 4.32 -2.62
N GLY A 23 26.23 4.06 -3.70
CA GLY A 23 26.78 3.64 -4.99
C GLY A 23 25.91 4.16 -6.14
N ARG A 24 26.52 4.93 -7.03
CA ARG A 24 25.90 5.48 -8.25
C ARG A 24 25.85 4.43 -9.38
N GLU A 25 24.88 4.67 -10.28
CA GLU A 25 24.72 4.20 -11.67
C GLU A 25 24.09 2.82 -11.96
N GLY A 26 23.03 2.86 -12.79
CA GLY A 26 22.49 1.76 -13.60
C GLY A 26 21.28 1.02 -13.03
N GLU A 27 20.05 1.52 -13.21
CA GLU A 27 18.83 0.73 -12.89
C GLU A 27 18.43 -0.19 -14.05
N GLU A 28 19.20 -1.26 -14.24
CA GLU A 28 18.68 -2.49 -14.84
C GLU A 28 17.70 -3.15 -13.85
N GLY A 29 16.55 -3.57 -14.37
CA GLY A 29 15.44 -4.07 -13.56
C GLY A 29 15.81 -5.27 -12.71
N LYS A 30 16.01 -5.07 -11.41
CA LYS A 30 16.20 -6.15 -10.44
C LYS A 30 14.94 -7.00 -10.33
N GLU A 31 15.05 -8.26 -10.74
CA GLU A 31 14.10 -9.33 -10.46
C GLU A 31 14.00 -9.55 -8.94
N GLY A 32 12.90 -9.11 -8.33
CA GLY A 32 12.63 -9.33 -6.91
C GLY A 32 12.31 -10.80 -6.62
N LYS A 33 13.30 -11.63 -6.33
CA LYS A 33 13.07 -13.01 -5.85
C LYS A 33 12.08 -13.01 -4.68
N GLY A 34 10.89 -13.58 -4.86
CA GLY A 34 9.91 -13.75 -3.79
C GLY A 34 10.55 -14.53 -2.65
N ARG A 35 10.49 -13.98 -1.44
CA ARG A 35 11.00 -14.67 -0.24
C ARG A 35 9.87 -15.58 0.25
N GLY A 36 10.21 -16.74 0.84
CA GLY A 36 9.25 -17.80 1.19
C GLY A 36 8.18 -17.43 2.23
N GLU A 37 8.12 -16.16 2.64
CA GLU A 37 7.25 -15.61 3.69
C GLU A 37 6.37 -14.45 3.16
N ASP A 38 6.35 -14.22 1.84
CA ASP A 38 5.51 -13.18 1.25
C ASP A 38 4.07 -13.67 1.04
N GLU A 39 3.10 -12.86 1.46
CA GLU A 39 1.67 -13.10 1.20
C GLU A 39 1.04 -12.03 0.31
N VAL A 40 -0.12 -12.36 -0.27
CA VAL A 40 -0.92 -11.43 -1.08
C VAL A 40 -1.96 -10.79 -0.17
N VAL A 41 -1.82 -9.48 0.06
CA VAL A 41 -2.73 -8.71 0.94
C VAL A 41 -3.94 -8.13 0.19
N GLY A 42 -3.88 -8.13 -1.15
CA GLY A 42 -4.98 -7.65 -1.97
C GLY A 42 -4.71 -7.73 -3.47
N MET A 43 -5.77 -7.50 -4.22
CA MET A 43 -5.77 -7.50 -5.67
C MET A 43 -6.72 -6.41 -6.16
N VAL A 44 -6.28 -5.60 -7.10
CA VAL A 44 -7.12 -4.57 -7.72
C VAL A 44 -7.11 -4.70 -9.24
N VAL A 45 -8.19 -4.27 -9.85
CA VAL A 45 -8.31 -4.11 -11.30
C VAL A 45 -7.78 -2.72 -11.63
N ALA A 46 -6.66 -2.61 -12.34
CA ALA A 46 -6.06 -1.32 -12.65
C ALA A 46 -6.89 -0.57 -13.71
N ARG A 47 -7.38 0.62 -13.35
CA ARG A 47 -8.07 1.55 -14.25
C ARG A 47 -7.29 2.85 -14.37
N GLU A 48 -7.14 3.34 -15.59
CA GLU A 48 -6.55 4.65 -15.84
C GLU A 48 -7.41 5.76 -15.20
N GLY A 49 -6.76 6.83 -14.75
CA GLY A 49 -7.42 7.94 -14.04
C GLY A 49 -7.70 7.68 -12.56
N LEU A 50 -7.45 6.46 -12.05
CA LEU A 50 -7.53 6.15 -10.62
C LEU A 50 -6.13 6.08 -9.97
N THR A 51 -6.16 6.08 -8.64
CA THR A 51 -4.96 5.90 -7.81
C THR A 51 -5.08 4.63 -6.97
N LEU A 52 -3.95 3.99 -6.69
CA LEU A 52 -3.85 2.90 -5.73
C LEU A 52 -3.59 3.47 -4.34
N LEU A 53 -4.56 3.32 -3.44
CA LEU A 53 -4.39 3.54 -2.01
C LEU A 53 -3.72 2.31 -1.39
N THR A 54 -2.62 2.53 -0.69
CA THR A 54 -1.94 1.52 0.13
C THR A 54 -1.90 1.99 1.57
N VAL A 55 -2.28 1.12 2.51
CA VAL A 55 -2.30 1.40 3.96
C VAL A 55 -1.50 0.35 4.71
N THR A 56 -0.75 0.79 5.72
CA THR A 56 0.10 -0.06 6.56
C THR A 56 -0.42 -0.20 7.98
N ALA A 57 0.05 -1.22 8.69
CA ALA A 57 -0.38 -1.59 10.04
C ALA A 57 -0.23 -0.45 11.06
N ASN A 58 0.79 0.40 10.94
CA ASN A 58 1.03 1.49 11.90
C ASN A 58 0.34 2.80 11.50
N GLY A 59 -0.66 2.74 10.62
CA GLY A 59 -1.49 3.89 10.26
C GLY A 59 -0.82 4.85 9.27
N TYR A 60 0.13 4.38 8.47
CA TYR A 60 0.65 5.13 7.32
C TYR A 60 -0.05 4.68 6.05
N GLY A 61 0.01 5.52 5.03
CA GLY A 61 -0.46 5.17 3.71
C GLY A 61 -0.21 6.27 2.71
N LYS A 62 -0.55 5.97 1.47
CA LYS A 62 -0.38 6.88 0.33
C LYS A 62 -1.27 6.46 -0.82
N ARG A 63 -1.48 7.39 -1.73
CA ARG A 63 -2.02 7.10 -3.06
C ARG A 63 -0.91 7.17 -4.08
N THR A 64 -0.96 6.32 -5.10
CA THR A 64 -0.02 6.36 -6.22
C THR A 64 -0.78 6.18 -7.52
N ASN A 65 -0.41 6.94 -8.56
CA ASN A 65 -1.09 6.84 -9.85
C ASN A 65 -0.94 5.43 -10.42
N ILE A 66 -2.03 4.86 -10.94
CA ILE A 66 -2.01 3.53 -11.56
C ILE A 66 -1.01 3.46 -12.73
N THR A 67 -0.78 4.58 -13.42
CA THR A 67 0.18 4.70 -14.51
C THR A 67 1.64 4.51 -14.09
N GLU A 68 1.96 4.58 -12.79
CA GLU A 68 3.32 4.28 -12.29
C GLU A 68 3.61 2.77 -12.22
N TYR A 69 2.60 1.91 -12.31
CA TYR A 69 2.75 0.47 -12.27
C TYR A 69 2.88 -0.08 -13.69
N ARG A 70 4.10 -0.46 -14.07
CA ARG A 70 4.35 -1.09 -15.36
C ARG A 70 3.61 -2.43 -15.46
N ASN A 71 3.12 -2.75 -16.65
CA ASN A 71 2.64 -4.09 -16.95
C ASN A 71 3.80 -5.09 -16.81
N GLN A 72 3.58 -6.16 -16.05
CA GLN A 72 4.49 -7.30 -15.93
C GLN A 72 3.77 -8.57 -16.36
N ALA A 73 4.54 -9.55 -16.85
CA ALA A 73 4.03 -10.89 -17.10
C ALA A 73 3.60 -11.56 -15.78
N ARG A 74 2.63 -12.47 -15.86
CA ARG A 74 2.23 -13.30 -14.71
C ARG A 74 3.42 -14.14 -14.23
N GLY A 75 3.48 -14.38 -12.93
CA GLY A 75 4.58 -15.15 -12.31
C GLY A 75 5.84 -14.32 -12.02
N GLY A 76 5.84 -13.04 -12.38
CA GLY A 76 6.92 -12.14 -12.00
C GLY A 76 7.01 -11.90 -10.48
N SER A 77 8.17 -11.38 -10.10
CA SER A 77 8.54 -10.88 -8.78
C SER A 77 7.65 -9.76 -8.24
N GLY A 78 6.94 -9.04 -9.10
CA GLY A 78 6.23 -7.82 -8.77
C GLY A 78 7.10 -6.56 -8.90
N VAL A 79 6.60 -5.46 -8.37
CA VAL A 79 7.29 -4.17 -8.27
C VAL A 79 7.11 -3.61 -6.86
N ILE A 80 8.03 -2.75 -6.42
CA ILE A 80 7.89 -2.06 -5.13
C ILE A 80 6.68 -1.12 -5.20
N ASP A 81 5.77 -1.27 -4.24
CA ASP A 81 4.61 -0.41 -4.08
C ASP A 81 4.80 0.65 -2.99
N ILE A 82 5.34 0.24 -1.84
CA ILE A 82 5.64 1.10 -0.68
C ILE A 82 6.87 0.52 0.04
N LYS A 83 7.73 1.40 0.58
CA LYS A 83 8.88 0.98 1.39
C LYS A 83 8.41 0.73 2.82
N THR A 84 8.25 -0.55 3.19
CA THR A 84 7.94 -0.95 4.57
C THR A 84 9.18 -0.84 5.47
N THR A 85 8.95 -0.45 6.71
CA THR A 85 9.94 -0.22 7.77
C THR A 85 9.26 -0.50 9.11
N GLU A 86 10.02 -0.62 10.20
CA GLU A 86 9.44 -0.73 11.55
C GLU A 86 8.50 0.42 11.90
N LYS A 87 8.72 1.61 11.32
CA LYS A 87 7.92 2.81 11.56
C LYS A 87 6.51 2.71 10.99
N ASN A 88 6.36 2.26 9.74
CA ASN A 88 5.05 2.16 9.08
C ASN A 88 4.44 0.76 9.19
N GLY A 89 5.24 -0.28 9.40
CA GLY A 89 4.79 -1.66 9.48
C GLY A 89 4.50 -2.26 8.11
N GLU A 90 3.99 -3.49 8.14
CA GLU A 90 3.55 -4.21 6.93
C GLU A 90 2.33 -3.55 6.29
N VAL A 91 2.10 -3.85 5.01
CA VAL A 91 0.89 -3.42 4.32
C VAL A 91 -0.26 -4.31 4.75
N VAL A 92 -1.39 -3.68 5.05
CA VAL A 92 -2.60 -4.38 5.51
C VAL A 92 -3.71 -4.34 4.47
N ALA A 93 -3.69 -3.34 3.58
CA ALA A 93 -4.71 -3.24 2.55
C ALA A 93 -4.27 -2.37 1.37
N ILE A 94 -4.85 -2.70 0.22
CA ILE A 94 -4.76 -1.92 -1.02
C ILE A 94 -6.15 -1.72 -1.62
N ARG A 95 -6.39 -0.57 -2.25
CA ARG A 95 -7.68 -0.26 -2.90
C ARG A 95 -7.49 0.73 -4.06
N GLU A 96 -8.17 0.51 -5.18
CA GLU A 96 -8.30 1.55 -6.20
C GLU A 96 -9.28 2.64 -5.69
N VAL A 97 -8.89 3.91 -5.79
CA VAL A 97 -9.70 5.05 -5.34
C VAL A 97 -9.60 6.23 -6.32
N SER A 98 -10.69 6.97 -6.45
CA SER A 98 -10.73 8.32 -7.04
C SER A 98 -10.58 9.37 -5.94
N ASP A 99 -10.52 10.65 -6.30
CA ASP A 99 -10.54 11.75 -5.33
C ASP A 99 -11.89 11.86 -4.58
N ASP A 100 -12.98 11.38 -5.19
CA ASP A 100 -14.32 11.39 -4.60
C ASP A 100 -14.57 10.21 -3.66
N SER A 101 -13.67 9.22 -3.64
CA SER A 101 -13.81 8.04 -2.77
C SER A 101 -13.65 8.42 -1.29
N GLU A 102 -14.41 7.75 -0.44
CA GLU A 102 -14.20 7.76 1.00
C GLU A 102 -13.89 6.35 1.49
N VAL A 103 -12.98 6.26 2.46
CA VAL A 103 -12.57 4.98 3.04
C VAL A 103 -12.69 5.04 4.55
N ILE A 104 -13.06 3.92 5.16
CA ILE A 104 -13.02 3.70 6.60
C ILE A 104 -11.79 2.86 6.90
N ILE A 105 -10.91 3.38 7.76
CA ILE A 105 -9.77 2.65 8.32
C ILE A 105 -10.22 2.08 9.67
N MET A 106 -10.05 0.77 9.83
CA MET A 106 -10.41 0.03 11.05
C MET A 106 -9.17 -0.42 11.79
N THR A 107 -9.16 -0.20 13.10
CA THR A 107 -8.08 -0.66 13.99
C THR A 107 -8.50 -1.90 14.76
N GLU A 108 -7.51 -2.65 15.27
CA GLU A 108 -7.73 -3.83 16.10
C GLU A 108 -8.53 -3.51 17.37
N SER A 109 -8.34 -2.32 17.94
CA SER A 109 -9.14 -1.85 19.09
C SER A 109 -10.59 -1.45 18.76
N GLY A 110 -11.03 -1.61 17.51
CA GLY A 110 -12.39 -1.31 17.07
C GLY A 110 -12.65 0.16 16.75
N LYS A 111 -11.60 0.99 16.60
CA LYS A 111 -11.78 2.38 16.13
C LYS A 111 -11.99 2.39 14.63
N MET A 112 -12.93 3.21 14.19
CA MET A 112 -13.24 3.44 12.78
C MET A 112 -13.00 4.90 12.44
N ILE A 113 -12.17 5.16 11.43
CA ILE A 113 -11.83 6.50 10.98
C ILE A 113 -12.22 6.64 9.51
N ARG A 114 -13.17 7.53 9.21
CA ARG A 114 -13.52 7.90 7.83
C ARG A 114 -12.50 8.91 7.30
N CYS A 115 -11.97 8.66 6.12
CA CYS A 115 -11.00 9.48 5.43
C CYS A 115 -11.44 9.68 3.97
N ARG A 116 -11.36 10.93 3.48
CA ARG A 116 -11.56 11.20 2.06
C ARG A 116 -10.27 10.89 1.33
N ALA A 117 -10.36 10.14 0.24
CA ALA A 117 -9.18 9.77 -0.54
C ALA A 117 -8.40 11.01 -1.00
N LYS A 118 -9.09 12.10 -1.41
CA LYS A 118 -8.45 13.36 -1.80
C LYS A 118 -7.53 13.98 -0.74
N ASP A 119 -7.76 13.71 0.54
CA ASP A 119 -6.94 14.24 1.63
C ASP A 119 -5.65 13.39 1.84
N ILE A 120 -5.55 12.23 1.20
CA ILE A 120 -4.38 11.36 1.22
C ILE A 120 -3.44 11.74 0.08
N SER A 121 -2.17 11.97 0.42
CA SER A 121 -1.14 12.40 -0.53
C SER A 121 -0.96 11.40 -1.67
N VAL A 122 -0.95 11.93 -2.90
CA VAL A 122 -0.55 11.20 -4.11
C VAL A 122 0.96 11.36 -4.28
N ILE A 123 1.71 10.29 -4.08
CA ILE A 123 3.18 10.26 -4.16
C ILE A 123 3.66 8.96 -4.81
N GLY A 124 4.90 8.95 -5.27
CA GLY A 124 5.46 7.82 -6.00
C GLY A 124 5.56 6.52 -5.20
N ARG A 125 5.83 5.43 -5.91
CA ARG A 125 5.90 4.07 -5.36
C ARG A 125 6.94 3.89 -4.26
N ASN A 126 8.21 4.21 -4.53
CA ASN A 126 9.32 3.93 -3.60
C ASN A 126 9.42 4.96 -2.45
N THR A 127 8.36 5.07 -1.65
CA THR A 127 8.24 5.99 -0.50
C THR A 127 7.67 5.25 0.71
N GLN A 128 7.81 5.79 1.92
CA GLN A 128 7.23 5.19 3.14
C GLN A 128 5.74 5.50 3.33
N GLY A 129 5.17 6.42 2.54
CA GLY A 129 3.86 7.00 2.79
C GLY A 129 3.86 8.10 3.86
N VAL A 130 2.67 8.64 4.12
CA VAL A 130 2.41 9.65 5.14
C VAL A 130 1.55 9.06 6.25
N ARG A 131 1.59 9.65 7.45
CA ARG A 131 0.75 9.20 8.56
C ARG A 131 -0.70 9.59 8.30
N LEU A 132 -1.59 8.61 8.17
CA LEU A 132 -3.03 8.81 8.00
C LEU A 132 -3.72 9.00 9.35
N ILE A 133 -3.37 8.15 10.31
CA ILE A 133 -3.95 8.17 11.65
C ILE A 133 -2.86 8.01 12.72
N LYS A 134 -3.07 8.65 13.86
CA LYS A 134 -2.25 8.43 15.04
C LYS A 134 -2.86 7.32 15.88
N LEU A 135 -2.20 6.17 15.90
CA LEU A 135 -2.56 5.05 16.76
C LEU A 135 -2.03 5.29 18.18
N LYS A 136 -2.74 4.74 19.17
CA LYS A 136 -2.32 4.73 20.58
C LYS A 136 -1.80 3.34 20.91
N ASP A 137 -0.89 3.23 21.87
CA ASP A 137 -0.44 1.94 22.41
C ASP A 137 0.07 0.97 21.33
N LYS A 138 -0.21 -0.33 21.47
CA LYS A 138 0.07 -1.40 20.49
C LYS A 138 -1.07 -1.59 19.48
N ASP A 139 -1.95 -0.59 19.31
CA ASP A 139 -3.05 -0.64 18.34
C ASP A 139 -2.50 -0.62 16.91
N ARG A 140 -3.17 -1.32 16.00
CA ARG A 140 -2.78 -1.45 14.60
C ARG A 140 -3.98 -1.37 13.68
N VAL A 141 -3.77 -0.89 12.46
CA VAL A 141 -4.75 -1.03 11.39
C VAL A 141 -4.86 -2.50 11.01
N THR A 142 -6.08 -2.98 10.84
CA THR A 142 -6.37 -4.36 10.44
C THR A 142 -7.09 -4.44 9.11
N ALA A 143 -7.85 -3.40 8.73
CA ALA A 143 -8.60 -3.39 7.49
C ALA A 143 -8.94 -1.97 7.03
N ILE A 144 -9.28 -1.86 5.75
CA ILE A 144 -9.96 -0.69 5.18
C ILE A 144 -11.23 -1.14 4.47
N ALA A 145 -12.24 -0.28 4.45
CA ALA A 145 -13.45 -0.47 3.65
C ALA A 145 -13.73 0.80 2.86
N GLU A 146 -14.19 0.65 1.62
CA GLU A 146 -14.72 1.79 0.87
C GLU A 146 -16.13 2.11 1.38
N VAL A 147 -16.43 3.39 1.52
CA VAL A 147 -17.79 3.83 1.83
C VAL A 147 -18.57 3.81 0.53
N GLY A 148 -19.48 2.84 0.40
CA GLY A 148 -20.43 2.82 -0.71
C GLY A 148 -21.24 4.10 -0.74
N GLY A 149 -21.47 4.64 -1.93
CA GLY A 149 -22.40 5.75 -2.13
C GLY A 149 -23.76 5.39 -1.54
N THR A 150 -24.38 6.34 -0.85
CA THR A 150 -25.79 6.23 -0.49
C THR A 150 -26.58 6.25 -1.79
N GLU A 151 -27.07 5.10 -2.25
CA GLU A 151 -28.19 5.13 -3.17
C GLU A 151 -29.37 5.68 -2.37
N GLU A 152 -29.74 6.93 -2.62
CA GLU A 152 -31.07 7.42 -2.24
C GLU A 152 -32.08 6.55 -2.98
N LEU A 153 -32.79 5.70 -2.24
CA LEU A 153 -33.93 4.91 -2.71
C LEU A 153 -35.20 5.77 -2.79
#